data_AF-A0A258CCT8-F1
#
_entry.id   AF-A0A258CCT8-F1
#
_cell.length_a   1.000
_cell.length_b   1.000
_cell.length_c   1.000
_cell.angle_alpha   90.00
_cell.angle_beta   90.00
_cell.angle_gamma   90.00
#
_symmetry.space_group_name_H-M   'P 1'
#
loop_
_entity.id
_entity.type
_entity.pdbx_description
1 polymer ?
#
loop_
_entity_poly.entity_id
_entity_poly.type
_entity_poly.pdbx_seq_one_letter_code
_entity_poly.pdbx_strand_id
1 'polypeptide(L)' 'MTAGSLPPLIYHPCYSELALPANHRYPIGKYRSLYQQLLALGVPESGFLQPAPVTAAALSTLHDP' A
#
# COMPACT_ATOMS: atom_id res chain seq x y z
N MET A 1 28.93 -10.82 -3.30
CA MET A 1 27.47 -11.05 -3.40
C MET A 1 26.88 -9.83 -4.08
N THR A 2 26.41 -9.93 -5.31
CA THR A 2 25.76 -8.83 -6.02
C THR A 2 24.39 -8.59 -5.39
N ALA A 3 24.17 -7.39 -4.84
CA ALA A 3 22.86 -7.00 -4.37
C ALA A 3 21.92 -6.94 -5.58
N GLY A 4 20.97 -7.88 -5.69
CA GLY A 4 19.87 -7.75 -6.65
C GLY A 4 19.07 -6.49 -6.31
N SER A 5 18.69 -5.70 -7.32
CA SER A 5 17.83 -4.54 -7.10
C SER A 5 16.57 -4.98 -6.38
N LEU A 6 16.28 -4.37 -5.23
CA LEU A 6 15.02 -4.59 -4.54
C LEU A 6 13.87 -4.11 -5.45
N PRO A 7 12.71 -4.80 -5.46
CA PRO A 7 11.53 -4.28 -6.11
C PRO A 7 11.08 -2.98 -5.43
N PRO A 8 10.40 -2.07 -6.14
CA PRO A 8 9.85 -0.87 -5.53
C PRO A 8 8.81 -1.27 -4.46
N LEU A 9 8.95 -0.71 -3.25
CA LEU A 9 8.00 -0.92 -2.17
C LEU A 9 7.02 0.25 -2.15
N ILE A 10 5.73 -0.05 -2.21
CA ILE A 10 4.65 0.95 -2.24
C ILE A 10 3.80 0.79 -0.99
N TYR A 11 3.58 1.88 -0.26
CA TYR A 11 2.71 1.87 0.91
C TYR A 11 2.03 3.22 1.12
N HIS A 12 0.74 3.19 1.43
CA HIS A 12 -0.02 4.35 1.91
C HIS A 12 -0.89 3.90 3.10
N PRO A 13 -0.97 4.66 4.21
CA PRO A 13 -1.78 4.30 5.38
C PRO A 13 -3.26 4.00 5.06
N CYS A 14 -3.82 4.72 4.08
CA CYS A 14 -5.20 4.53 3.60
C CYS A 14 -5.51 3.08 3.14
N TYR A 15 -4.51 2.27 2.79
CA TYR A 15 -4.71 0.86 2.43
C TYR A 15 -5.16 0.00 3.62
N SER A 16 -5.01 0.49 4.85
CA SER A 16 -5.40 -0.20 6.09
C SER A 16 -6.30 0.63 7.02
N GLU A 17 -6.56 1.90 6.71
CA GLU A 17 -7.31 2.86 7.54
C GLU A 17 -8.73 3.11 7.03
N LEU A 18 -9.37 2.08 6.48
CA LEU A 18 -10.74 2.16 6.00
C LEU A 18 -11.73 1.91 7.14
N ALA A 19 -12.75 2.76 7.26
CA ALA A 19 -13.89 2.50 8.12
C ALA A 19 -14.76 1.41 7.49
N LEU A 20 -14.61 0.17 7.94
CA LEU A 20 -15.28 -0.99 7.37
C LEU A 20 -16.32 -1.57 8.35
N PRO A 21 -17.40 -2.18 7.84
CA PRO A 21 -18.36 -2.89 8.67
C PRO A 21 -17.71 -4.01 9.50
N ALA A 22 -18.25 -4.28 10.69
CA ALA A 22 -17.68 -5.27 11.62
C ALA A 22 -17.58 -6.70 11.04
N ASN A 23 -18.46 -7.06 10.10
CA ASN A 23 -18.50 -8.35 9.42
C ASN A 23 -17.70 -8.38 8.10
N HIS A 24 -16.89 -7.36 7.84
CA HIS A 24 -16.07 -7.29 6.63
C HIS A 24 -14.99 -8.38 6.64
N ARG A 25 -14.98 -9.22 5.59
CA ARG A 25 -14.11 -10.40 5.51
C ARG A 25 -12.74 -10.12 4.90
N TYR A 26 -12.56 -8.96 4.26
CA TYR A 26 -11.26 -8.63 3.69
C TYR A 26 -10.32 -8.15 4.82
N PRO A 27 -9.14 -8.76 4.97
CA PRO A 27 -8.19 -8.41 6.02
C PRO A 27 -7.43 -7.14 5.63
N ILE A 28 -8.10 -5.99 5.69
CA ILE A 28 -7.56 -4.70 5.24
C ILE A 28 -6.29 -4.30 6.01
N GLY A 29 -6.17 -4.74 7.27
CA GLY A 29 -5.01 -4.49 8.12
C GLY A 29 -3.72 -5.17 7.64
N LYS A 30 -3.80 -6.12 6.70
CA LYS A 30 -2.61 -6.86 6.20
C LYS A 30 -1.54 -5.93 5.64
N TYR A 31 -1.91 -4.83 5.00
CA TYR A 31 -0.95 -3.93 4.37
C TYR A 31 -0.10 -3.22 5.43
N ARG A 32 -0.73 -2.70 6.49
CA ARG A 32 -0.03 -2.16 7.66
C ARG A 32 0.86 -3.20 8.33
N SER A 33 0.36 -4.43 8.53
CA SER A 33 1.16 -5.50 9.15
C SER A 33 2.41 -5.85 8.33
N LEU A 34 2.29 -5.95 7.00
CA LEU A 34 3.44 -6.18 6.12
C LEU A 34 4.44 -5.02 6.14
N TYR A 35 3.94 -3.78 6.08
CA TYR A 35 4.77 -2.58 6.20
C TYR A 35 5.58 -2.58 7.50
N GLN A 36 4.91 -2.79 8.65
CA GLN A 36 5.56 -2.84 9.97
C GLN A 36 6.56 -4.00 10.08
N GLN A 37 6.24 -5.16 9.51
CA GLN A 37 7.14 -6.31 9.53
C GLN A 37 8.42 -6.05 8.72
N LEU A 38 8.32 -5.35 7.59
CA LEU A 38 9.49 -4.96 6.79
C LEU A 38 10.35 -3.93 7.51
N LEU A 39 9.75 -2.94 8.19
CA LEU A 39 10.48 -2.01 9.05
C LEU A 39 11.24 -2.75 10.16
N ALA A 40 10.58 -3.71 10.82
CA ALA A 40 11.20 -4.53 11.85
C ALA A 40 12.35 -5.41 11.33
N LEU A 41 12.34 -5.76 10.04
CA LEU A 41 13.42 -6.49 9.36
C LEU A 41 14.54 -5.57 8.85
N GLY A 42 14.45 -4.26 9.10
CA GLY A 42 15.48 -3.29 8.75
C GLY A 42 15.31 -2.59 7.39
N VAL A 43 14.15 -2.74 6.74
CA VAL A 43 13.82 -1.89 5.59
C VAL A 43 13.57 -0.48 6.12
N PRO A 44 14.29 0.56 5.65
CA PRO A 44 14.05 1.92 6.10
C PRO A 44 12.71 2.43 5.57
N GLU A 45 12.06 3.35 6.29
CA GLU A 45 10.84 4.01 5.81
C GLU A 45 11.05 4.72 4.46
N SER A 46 12.24 5.29 4.24
CA SER A 46 12.63 5.90 2.96
C SER A 46 12.74 4.91 1.79
N GLY A 47 12.68 3.60 2.07
CA GLY A 47 12.61 2.55 1.05
C GLY A 47 11.21 2.38 0.45
N PHE A 48 10.20 3.05 1.01
CA PHE A 48 8.82 3.00 0.53
C PHE A 48 8.44 4.27 -0.23
N LEU A 49 7.75 4.10 -1.36
CA LEU A 49 7.07 5.18 -2.07
C LEU A 49 5.62 5.27 -1.60
N GLN A 50 5.20 6.49 -1.25
CA GLN A 50 3.81 6.83 -1.00
C GLN A 50 3.20 7.41 -2.28
N PRO A 51 2.27 6.72 -2.94
CA PRO A 51 1.70 7.17 -4.21
C PRO A 51 0.67 8.28 -4.01
N ALA A 52 0.53 9.14 -5.02
CA ALA A 52 -0.58 10.08 -5.11
C ALA A 52 -1.87 9.36 -5.56
N PRO A 53 -3.05 9.82 -5.12
CA PRO A 53 -4.32 9.33 -5.65
C PRO A 53 -4.42 9.52 -7.18
N VAL A 54 -5.06 8.56 -7.84
CA VAL A 54 -5.40 8.68 -9.27
C VAL A 54 -6.45 9.77 -9.48
N THR A 55 -6.41 10.47 -10.62
CA THR A 55 -7.38 11.54 -10.92
C THR A 55 -8.73 10.96 -11.36
N ALA A 56 -9.81 11.69 -11.10
CA ALA A 56 -11.14 11.30 -11.56
C ALA A 56 -11.22 11.17 -13.08
N ALA A 57 -10.56 12.07 -13.81
CA ALA A 57 -10.48 12.01 -15.28
C ALA A 57 -9.78 10.74 -15.79
N ALA A 58 -8.73 10.27 -15.10
CA ALA A 58 -8.08 9.01 -15.44
C ALA A 58 -8.99 7.81 -15.15
N LEU A 59 -9.68 7.82 -14.00
CA LEU A 59 -10.65 6.77 -13.65
C LEU A 59 -11.79 6.67 -14.67
N SER A 60 -12.34 7.80 -15.15
CA SER A 60 -13.46 7.81 -16.10
C SER A 60 -13.12 7.25 -17.49
N THR A 61 -11.84 7.04 -17.81
CA THR A 61 -11.47 6.39 -19.07
C THR A 61 -11.68 4.87 -19.05
N LEU A 62 -11.84 4.28 -17.86
CA LEU A 62 -11.93 2.83 -17.65
C LEU A 62 -13.20 2.40 -16.88
N HIS A 63 -13.92 3.34 -16.29
CA HIS A 63 -15.11 3.10 -15.49
C HIS A 63 -16.29 3.90 -16.05
N ASP A 64 -17.46 3.27 -16.07
CA ASP A 64 -18.71 4.00 -16.30
C ASP A 64 -18.95 4.98 -15.14
N PRO A 65 -19.44 6.20 -15.43
CA PRO A 65 -19.69 7.22 -14.43
C PRO A 65 -20.79 6.85 -13.41
#